data_AF-A0A7C1VI96-F1
#
_entry.id   AF-A0A7C1VI96-F1
#
_cell.length_a   1.000
_cell.length_b   1.000
_cell.length_c   1.000
_cell.angle_alpha   90.00
_cell.angle_beta   90.00
_cell.angle_gamma   90.00
#
_symmetry.space_group_name_H-M   'P 1'
#
loop_
_entity.id
_entity.type
_entity.pdbx_description
1 polymer ?
#
loop_
_entity_poly.entity_id
_entity_poly.type
_entity_poly.pdbx_seq_one_letter_code
_entity_poly.pdbx_strand_id
1 'polypeptide(L)'
;MIRTCKICHRNYEYSRKKGHQLSKCNSCKSNIRRYNIKHKIVEYLGGKCINCGYNKCLGALQAHYIKDKKFSMAGNHSRSWEIIKKELDKCILLCGNCHSEKHHNCKQYNC
;
A
#
# COMPACT_ATOMS: atom_id res chain seq x y z
N MET A 1 26.43 15.97 7.57
CA MET A 1 25.63 17.09 8.16
C MET A 1 24.39 16.52 8.83
N ILE A 2 24.25 16.75 10.13
CA ILE A 2 23.06 16.35 10.90
C ILE A 2 21.91 17.30 10.57
N ARG A 3 20.71 16.75 10.43
CA ARG A 3 19.47 17.50 10.18
C ARG A 3 18.34 16.95 11.05
N THR A 4 17.34 17.77 11.30
CA THR A 4 16.13 17.38 12.06
C THR A 4 14.97 17.13 11.10
N CYS A 5 14.25 16.02 11.28
CA CYS A 5 13.13 15.68 10.42
C CYS A 5 11.90 16.51 10.79
N LYS A 6 11.27 17.20 9.84
CA LYS A 6 10.05 18.00 10.09
C LYS A 6 8.78 17.19 10.45
N ILE A 7 8.85 15.86 10.48
CA ILE A 7 7.69 14.97 10.67
C ILE A 7 7.80 14.23 11.99
N CYS A 8 8.90 13.52 12.22
CA CYS A 8 9.12 12.76 13.46
C CYS A 8 10.10 13.44 14.42
N HIS A 9 10.58 14.65 14.08
CA HIS A 9 11.50 15.46 14.89
C HIS A 9 12.84 14.81 15.26
N ARG A 10 13.13 13.60 14.79
CA ARG A 10 14.42 12.94 15.02
C ARG A 10 15.55 13.60 14.24
N ASN A 11 16.73 13.61 14.84
CA ASN A 11 17.96 13.95 14.15
C ASN A 11 18.41 12.78 13.25
N TYR A 12 18.93 13.09 12.07
CA TYR A 12 19.46 12.12 11.13
C TYR A 12 20.65 12.70 10.36
N GLU A 13 21.61 11.84 10.06
CA GLU A 13 22.70 12.19 9.18
C GLU A 13 22.22 12.24 7.73
N TYR A 14 22.29 13.41 7.09
CA TYR A 14 21.83 13.57 5.71
C TYR A 14 22.70 12.74 4.75
N SER A 15 22.04 11.91 3.93
CA SER A 15 22.68 11.12 2.88
C SER A 15 21.71 10.91 1.73
N ARG A 16 22.05 11.46 0.55
CA ARG A 16 21.27 11.28 -0.68
C ARG A 16 21.17 9.81 -1.09
N LYS A 17 22.25 9.04 -0.88
CA LYS A 17 22.31 7.59 -1.16
C LYS A 17 21.27 6.80 -0.34
N LYS A 18 21.03 7.20 0.91
CA LYS A 18 19.99 6.61 1.79
C LYS A 18 18.58 7.15 1.52
N GLY A 19 18.38 7.97 0.49
CA GLY A 19 17.07 8.50 0.12
C GLY A 19 16.56 9.66 1.00
N HIS A 20 17.41 10.23 1.87
CA HIS A 20 17.08 11.39 2.70
C HIS A 20 16.69 12.62 1.86
N GLN A 21 15.75 13.41 2.38
CA GLN A 21 15.53 14.78 1.93
C GLN A 21 16.17 15.75 2.91
N LEU A 22 16.35 17.00 2.52
CA LEU A 22 16.89 18.04 3.42
C LEU A 22 15.96 18.35 4.60
N SER A 23 14.66 18.05 4.47
CA SER A 23 13.65 18.32 5.49
C SER A 23 13.04 17.06 6.12
N LYS A 24 13.31 15.87 5.57
CA LYS A 24 12.66 14.62 5.97
C LYS A 24 13.65 13.45 5.96
N CYS A 25 13.62 12.64 7.03
CA CYS A 25 14.37 11.39 7.08
C CYS A 25 13.78 10.35 6.10
N ASN A 26 14.54 9.29 5.82
CA ASN A 26 14.14 8.27 4.82
C ASN A 26 12.87 7.54 5.24
N SER A 27 12.75 7.24 6.54
CA SER A 27 11.59 6.52 7.09
C SER A 27 10.30 7.30 6.88
N CYS A 28 10.24 8.57 7.32
CA CYS A 28 9.05 9.40 7.13
C CYS A 28 8.71 9.61 5.66
N LYS A 29 9.71 9.84 4.79
CA LYS A 29 9.50 9.94 3.34
C LYS A 29 8.88 8.66 2.77
N SER A 30 9.44 7.51 3.14
CA SER A 30 8.97 6.19 2.68
C SER A 30 7.57 5.87 3.19
N ASN A 31 7.28 6.19 4.46
CA ASN A 31 5.97 5.99 5.07
C ASN A 31 4.90 6.85 4.41
N ILE A 32 5.17 8.13 4.17
CA ILE A 32 4.25 9.02 3.43
C ILE A 32 3.99 8.47 2.02
N ARG A 33 5.04 8.03 1.31
CA ARG A 33 4.87 7.45 -0.02
C ARG A 33 3.97 6.22 0.02
N ARG A 34 4.22 5.28 0.95
CA ARG A 34 3.40 4.06 1.11
C ARG A 34 1.95 4.41 1.44
N TYR A 35 1.74 5.36 2.35
CA TYR A 35 0.40 5.84 2.72
C TYR A 35 -0.34 6.42 1.52
N ASN A 36 0.29 7.34 0.77
CA ASN A 36 -0.34 7.97 -0.39
C ASN A 36 -0.69 6.95 -1.49
N ILE A 37 0.20 5.98 -1.74
CA ILE A 37 -0.07 4.93 -2.73
C ILE A 37 -1.20 4.02 -2.25
N LYS A 38 -1.21 3.65 -0.96
CA LYS A 38 -2.28 2.85 -0.37
C LYS A 38 -3.63 3.57 -0.50
N HIS A 39 -3.66 4.86 -0.19
CA HIS A 39 -4.87 5.69 -0.33
C HIS A 39 -5.40 5.65 -1.76
N LYS A 40 -4.53 5.94 -2.75
CA LYS A 40 -4.92 5.90 -4.17
C LYS A 40 -5.43 4.53 -4.61
N ILE A 41 -4.82 3.44 -4.14
CA ILE A 41 -5.27 2.07 -4.42
C ILE A 41 -6.67 1.84 -3.85
N VAL A 42 -6.90 2.22 -2.59
CA VAL A 42 -8.19 2.04 -1.91
C VAL A 42 -9.28 2.85 -2.60
N GLU A 43 -9.00 4.11 -2.93
CA GLU A 43 -9.91 4.98 -3.67
C GLU A 43 -10.27 4.39 -5.04
N TYR A 44 -9.26 3.90 -5.77
CA TYR A 44 -9.46 3.26 -7.07
C TYR A 44 -10.35 2.02 -7.00
N LEU A 45 -10.21 1.21 -5.94
CA LEU A 45 -10.99 -0.02 -5.74
C LEU A 45 -12.33 0.21 -5.01
N GLY A 46 -12.79 1.47 -4.90
CA GLY A 46 -14.13 1.80 -4.41
C GLY A 46 -14.22 2.21 -2.93
N GLY A 47 -13.09 2.37 -2.23
CA GLY A 47 -13.01 3.02 -0.92
C GLY A 47 -13.54 2.22 0.28
N LYS A 48 -14.20 1.09 0.06
CA LYS A 48 -14.79 0.24 1.10
C LYS A 48 -14.67 -1.24 0.78
N CYS A 49 -14.73 -2.09 1.79
CA CYS A 49 -14.83 -3.54 1.61
C CYS A 49 -16.08 -3.86 0.76
N ILE A 50 -15.90 -4.58 -0.34
CA ILE A 50 -17.03 -4.99 -1.20
C ILE A 50 -17.96 -5.99 -0.53
N ASN A 51 -17.45 -6.77 0.43
CA ASN A 51 -18.23 -7.81 1.11
C ASN A 51 -19.07 -7.28 2.28
N CYS A 52 -18.48 -6.44 3.14
CA CYS A 52 -19.13 -5.98 4.38
C CYS A 52 -19.24 -4.46 4.52
N GLY A 53 -18.79 -3.68 3.53
CA GLY A 53 -18.89 -2.22 3.54
C GLY A 53 -17.91 -1.47 4.45
N TYR A 54 -17.03 -2.16 5.20
CA TYR A 54 -16.05 -1.52 6.08
C TYR A 54 -15.20 -0.47 5.35
N ASN A 55 -15.11 0.74 5.89
CA ASN A 55 -14.35 1.86 5.33
C ASN A 55 -13.69 2.76 6.40
N LYS A 56 -13.61 2.31 7.66
CA LYS A 56 -13.19 3.16 8.79
C LYS A 56 -11.67 3.34 8.92
N CYS A 57 -10.88 2.38 8.45
CA CYS A 57 -9.42 2.41 8.56
C CYS A 57 -8.75 1.98 7.26
N LEU A 58 -7.94 2.86 6.68
CA LEU A 58 -7.18 2.59 5.46
C LEU A 58 -6.24 1.39 5.61
N GLY A 59 -5.64 1.22 6.79
CA GLY A 59 -4.72 0.11 7.07
C GLY A 59 -5.39 -1.26 7.12
N ALA A 60 -6.69 -1.30 7.44
CA ALA A 60 -7.46 -2.54 7.50
C ALA A 60 -8.03 -2.99 6.15
N LEU A 61 -7.92 -2.16 5.11
CA LEU A 61 -8.36 -2.49 3.75
C LEU A 61 -7.22 -3.12 2.96
N GLN A 62 -7.51 -4.13 2.15
CA GLN A 62 -6.54 -4.94 1.40
C GLN A 62 -7.07 -5.24 0.00
N ALA A 63 -6.21 -5.15 -1.00
CA ALA A 63 -6.53 -5.54 -2.37
C ALA A 63 -6.41 -7.06 -2.47
N HIS A 64 -7.48 -7.71 -2.91
CA HIS A 64 -7.57 -9.15 -3.11
C HIS A 64 -7.63 -9.43 -4.61
N TYR A 65 -6.76 -10.30 -5.11
CA TYR A 65 -6.77 -10.69 -6.52
C TYR A 65 -7.95 -11.62 -6.80
N ILE A 66 -8.68 -11.35 -7.88
CA ILE A 66 -9.79 -12.20 -8.37
C ILE A 66 -9.45 -12.92 -9.69
N LYS A 67 -8.29 -12.63 -10.27
CA LYS A 67 -7.75 -13.23 -11.51
C LYS A 67 -6.24 -13.40 -11.37
N ASP A 68 -5.62 -14.14 -12.29
CA ASP A 68 -4.17 -14.37 -12.30
C ASP A 68 -3.35 -13.07 -12.24
N LYS A 69 -2.42 -13.03 -11.28
CA LYS A 69 -1.49 -11.91 -11.06
C LYS A 69 -0.28 -12.03 -11.99
N LYS A 70 0.13 -10.93 -12.62
CA LYS A 70 1.43 -10.88 -13.32
C LYS A 70 2.58 -10.56 -12.35
N PHE A 71 2.28 -9.84 -11.28
CA PHE A 71 3.21 -9.54 -10.20
C PHE A 71 2.47 -9.22 -8.90
N SER A 72 3.14 -9.42 -7.76
CA SER A 72 2.62 -8.97 -6.47
C SER A 72 2.64 -7.44 -6.39
N MET A 73 1.51 -6.82 -6.02
CA MET A 73 1.44 -5.38 -5.77
C MET A 73 2.29 -4.98 -4.56
N ALA A 74 2.58 -5.91 -3.64
CA ALA A 74 3.49 -5.67 -2.53
C ALA A 74 4.92 -5.45 -3.08
N GLY A 75 5.44 -4.23 -2.93
CA GLY A 75 6.80 -3.87 -3.33
C GLY A 75 6.96 -3.30 -4.74
N ASN A 76 5.93 -3.40 -5.61
CA ASN A 76 5.96 -2.84 -6.98
C ASN A 76 5.49 -1.38 -7.10
N HIS A 77 5.53 -0.63 -5.99
CA HIS A 77 5.13 0.79 -5.89
C HIS A 77 6.08 1.76 -6.60
N SER A 78 7.08 1.25 -7.31
CA SER A 78 8.02 1.99 -8.17
C SER A 78 7.56 2.08 -9.62
N ARG A 79 6.55 1.32 -10.05
CA ARG A 79 6.01 1.34 -11.41
C ARG A 79 5.10 2.56 -11.65
N SER A 80 4.84 2.87 -12.92
CA SER A 80 3.92 3.93 -13.30
C SER A 80 2.50 3.61 -12.83
N TRP A 81 1.69 4.65 -12.63
CA TRP A 81 0.33 4.49 -12.14
C TRP A 81 -0.54 3.68 -13.11
N GLU A 82 -0.32 3.82 -14.41
CA GLU A 82 -1.04 3.11 -15.47
C GLU A 82 -0.80 1.60 -15.40
N ILE A 83 0.44 1.18 -15.11
CA ILE A 83 0.78 -0.23 -14.93
C ILE A 83 0.13 -0.78 -13.65
N ILE A 84 0.15 -0.01 -12.56
CA ILE A 84 -0.50 -0.39 -11.30
C ILE A 84 -2.02 -0.53 -11.52
N LYS A 85 -2.64 0.42 -12.24
CA LYS A 85 -4.06 0.42 -12.56
C LYS A 85 -4.49 -0.86 -13.27
N LYS A 86 -3.74 -1.31 -14.28
CA LYS A 86 -4.01 -2.56 -15.00
C LYS A 86 -4.01 -3.81 -14.12
N GLU A 87 -3.20 -3.84 -13.07
CA GLU A 87 -3.26 -4.95 -12.09
C GLU A 87 -4.37 -4.73 -11.06
N LEU A 88 -4.68 -3.48 -10.69
CA LEU A 88 -5.80 -3.16 -9.82
C LEU A 88 -7.16 -3.56 -10.44
N ASP A 89 -7.29 -3.51 -11.77
CA ASP A 89 -8.49 -3.99 -12.48
C ASP A 89 -8.76 -5.49 -12.29
N LYS A 90 -7.77 -6.23 -11.78
CA LYS A 90 -7.88 -7.64 -11.41
C LYS A 90 -8.07 -7.86 -9.92
N CYS A 91 -8.29 -6.79 -9.15
CA CYS A 91 -8.41 -6.81 -7.72
C CYS A 91 -9.79 -6.33 -7.28
N ILE A 92 -10.21 -6.79 -6.11
CA ILE A 92 -11.32 -6.23 -5.33
C ILE A 92 -10.80 -5.72 -4.00
N LEU A 93 -11.53 -4.82 -3.36
CA LEU A 93 -11.20 -4.32 -2.04
C LEU A 93 -11.92 -5.11 -0.95
N LEU A 94 -11.18 -5.68 0.00
CA LEU A 94 -11.71 -6.36 1.17
C LEU A 94 -11.13 -5.75 2.45
N CYS A 95 -11.85 -5.86 3.57
CA CYS A 95 -11.24 -5.65 4.88
C CYS A 95 -10.41 -6.88 5.28
N GLY A 96 -9.53 -6.73 6.27
CA GLY A 96 -8.65 -7.81 6.73
C GLY A 96 -9.40 -9.10 7.07
N ASN A 97 -10.57 -9.01 7.71
CA ASN A 97 -11.37 -10.18 8.07
C ASN A 97 -11.91 -10.90 6.84
N CYS A 98 -12.62 -10.19 5.96
CA CYS A 98 -13.17 -10.78 4.73
C CYS A 98 -12.06 -11.28 3.78
N HIS A 99 -10.90 -10.62 3.79
CA HIS A 99 -9.74 -11.07 3.01
C HIS A 99 -9.21 -12.40 3.55
N SER A 100 -9.02 -12.53 4.87
CA SER A 100 -8.62 -13.78 5.50
C SER A 100 -9.64 -14.89 5.28
N GLU A 101 -10.94 -14.61 5.41
CA GLU A 101 -12.02 -15.56 5.13
C GLU A 101 -11.98 -16.06 3.68
N LYS A 102 -11.71 -15.18 2.70
CA LYS A 102 -11.58 -15.59 1.30
C LYS A 102 -10.39 -16.53 1.09
N HIS A 103 -9.24 -16.27 1.70
CA HIS A 103 -8.10 -17.19 1.66
C HIS A 103 -8.38 -18.51 2.39
N HIS A 104 -9.11 -18.49 3.50
CA HIS A 104 -9.46 -19.69 4.25
C HIS A 104 -10.55 -20.54 3.57
N ASN A 105 -11.55 -19.93 2.96
CA ASN A 105 -12.58 -20.64 2.19
C ASN A 105 -12.04 -21.11 0.84
N CYS A 106 -10.98 -20.48 0.34
CA CYS A 106 -10.18 -20.96 -0.79
C CYS A 106 -9.02 -21.85 -0.30
N LYS A 107 -9.32 -22.83 0.58
CA LYS A 107 -8.37 -23.88 0.95
C LYS A 107 -8.29 -24.93 -0.16
N GLN A 108 -7.67 -24.55 -1.28
CA GLN A 108 -6.90 -25.43 -2.15
C GLN A 108 -6.15 -24.58 -3.20
N TYR A 109 -4.82 -24.51 -3.06
CA TYR A 109 -3.85 -23.99 -4.05
C TYR A 109 -3.78 -22.47 -4.28
N ASN A 110 -2.66 -21.88 -3.82
CA ASN A 110 -1.95 -20.72 -4.39
C ASN A 110 -2.80 -19.59 -5.02
N CYS A 111 -3.38 -18.73 -4.19
CA CYS A 111 -3.80 -17.38 -4.59
C CYS A 111 -2.63 -16.37 -4.59
#